data_AF-A0A8S2VEM4-F1
#
_entry.id   AF-A0A8S2VEM4-F1
#
_cell.length_a   1.000
_cell.length_b   1.000
_cell.length_c   1.000
_cell.angle_alpha   90.00
_cell.angle_beta   90.00
_cell.angle_gamma   90.00
#
_symmetry.space_group_name_H-M   'P 1'
#
loop_
_entity.id
_entity.type
_entity.pdbx_description
1 polymer ?
#
loop_
_entity_poly.entity_id
_entity_poly.type
_entity_poly.pdbx_seq_one_letter_code
_entity_poly.pdbx_strand_id
1 'polypeptide(L)'
;MTTVTSGNSLNNNRSSNNASPASFNLAEEPTPLIASPPLSASLSSSSSLTSSRDRCRRCQQLVYCTERIGPVKDALYHKLCFKCLKCDRQLDFKTYFTNSIDLNDKEIYCQSHVPRSGKGVFSTENIHIQNVMKAPKLNVMQKLDDRHTGIHLDSHSVSIVHAMKAQQMFQQGREKVSAIHKFPALPPDMIRAREEVRRAQKSLEEKQRQEEDQLFMKFRNARELEEKKIEQEVTDEWEKRLQMLTAKYEDDLQRKKDKTIEPELTLRFSKEKAELERNMTLKRDKKREMARKQLMEKEQETTHSLVSKFSKEMITLIQEKELAVLTENGVDDQRATTLLRQPPPPQPPRRRKRDLYQDPSVFEHVDQQAIAVAESEQTSYTELVDQLTYGLLTDLEKSRAIFRWITVKDLNAIDFQNNLAADTPMGLLRGIKYGTETYHTLFMRLCSFAALHCVDVKGHSKSVGYEPGMRIGEGKFTNTWNAVVIDGEWRFVQCNWGARHLVMSKDKKEADIAPPKPTREKIKYQYDEHYFLPDPDDFIL
;
A
#
# COMPACT_ATOMS: atom_id res chain seq x y z
N MET A 1 21.00 2.35 -76.41
CA MET A 1 21.27 0.98 -75.94
C MET A 1 20.54 0.84 -74.60
N THR A 2 19.40 0.14 -74.47
CA THR A 2 19.20 -1.33 -74.54
C THR A 2 20.00 -2.08 -73.45
N THR A 3 19.39 -2.83 -72.52
CA THR A 3 17.96 -3.19 -72.38
C THR A 3 17.55 -3.54 -70.94
N VAL A 4 16.26 -3.39 -70.67
CA VAL A 4 15.51 -3.81 -69.47
C VAL A 4 15.13 -5.30 -69.53
N THR A 5 15.13 -6.03 -68.40
CA THR A 5 14.19 -7.11 -67.93
C THR A 5 14.83 -7.86 -66.75
N SER A 6 14.19 -8.35 -65.67
CA SER A 6 12.79 -8.68 -65.27
C SER A 6 12.36 -10.15 -65.48
N GLY A 7 11.96 -10.82 -64.38
CA GLY A 7 11.47 -12.22 -64.32
C GLY A 7 12.13 -13.02 -63.18
N ASN A 8 11.55 -13.46 -62.05
CA ASN A 8 10.18 -13.67 -61.51
C ASN A 8 9.77 -15.18 -61.39
N SER A 9 8.89 -15.49 -60.41
CA SER A 9 8.21 -16.77 -60.14
C SER A 9 8.92 -17.92 -59.39
N LEU A 10 8.65 -17.99 -58.08
CA LEU A 10 7.93 -19.09 -57.37
C LEU A 10 7.95 -20.53 -57.94
N ASN A 11 8.19 -21.52 -57.07
CA ASN A 11 7.32 -22.71 -56.97
C ASN A 11 7.35 -23.40 -55.58
N ASN A 12 6.39 -24.30 -55.33
CA ASN A 12 6.09 -24.96 -54.05
C ASN A 12 6.25 -26.51 -54.10
N ASN A 13 6.14 -27.15 -52.91
CA ASN A 13 5.88 -28.58 -52.59
C ASN A 13 7.07 -29.45 -52.14
N ARG A 14 6.90 -30.55 -51.38
CA ARG A 14 5.95 -30.98 -50.30
C ARG A 14 6.38 -32.39 -49.81
N SER A 15 6.04 -32.79 -48.58
CA SER A 15 6.00 -34.20 -48.08
C SER A 15 7.35 -34.92 -47.87
N SER A 16 7.51 -35.96 -47.02
CA SER A 16 6.68 -36.51 -45.91
C SER A 16 7.44 -37.60 -45.09
N ASN A 17 6.91 -37.96 -43.91
CA ASN A 17 7.01 -39.26 -43.17
C ASN A 17 8.22 -39.62 -42.26
N ASN A 18 7.92 -39.63 -40.95
CA ASN A 18 8.22 -40.59 -39.87
C ASN A 18 9.17 -41.80 -40.09
N ALA A 19 10.03 -42.07 -39.07
CA ALA A 19 10.13 -43.38 -38.42
C ALA A 19 10.76 -43.31 -36.99
N SER A 20 10.31 -44.20 -36.10
CA SER A 20 10.87 -44.59 -34.78
C SER A 20 10.38 -46.04 -34.53
N PRO A 21 10.57 -46.74 -33.37
CA PRO A 21 11.40 -46.49 -32.17
C PRO A 21 12.23 -47.75 -31.73
N ALA A 22 12.88 -47.70 -30.55
CA ALA A 22 13.24 -48.86 -29.72
C ALA A 22 13.45 -48.43 -28.24
N SER A 23 13.29 -49.32 -27.24
CA SER A 23 13.26 -48.98 -25.81
C SER A 23 13.50 -50.18 -24.85
N PHE A 24 13.67 -49.90 -23.54
CA PHE A 24 13.88 -50.85 -22.40
C PHE A 24 15.29 -51.53 -22.38
N ASN A 25 15.93 -51.94 -21.27
CA ASN A 25 15.70 -51.92 -19.79
C ASN A 25 17.09 -52.12 -19.07
N LEU A 26 17.33 -52.13 -17.74
CA LEU A 26 16.52 -52.09 -16.49
C LEU A 26 17.33 -51.46 -15.29
N ALA A 27 17.03 -51.89 -14.06
CA ALA A 27 17.46 -51.47 -12.71
C ALA A 27 18.93 -51.64 -12.26
N GLU A 28 19.31 -50.88 -11.21
CA GLU A 28 19.71 -51.42 -9.88
C GLU A 28 19.54 -50.37 -8.75
N GLU A 29 19.40 -50.79 -7.47
CA GLU A 29 19.33 -49.93 -6.27
C GLU A 29 20.69 -49.79 -5.54
N PRO A 30 20.79 -49.04 -4.42
CA PRO A 30 20.65 -49.71 -3.12
C PRO A 30 19.85 -48.95 -2.02
N THR A 31 19.40 -49.71 -1.02
CA THR A 31 18.45 -49.32 0.06
C THR A 31 19.13 -49.23 1.48
N PRO A 32 18.43 -48.88 2.61
CA PRO A 32 19.02 -48.08 3.71
C PRO A 32 19.36 -48.81 5.03
N LEU A 33 19.85 -48.04 6.04
CA LEU A 33 19.97 -48.43 7.46
C LEU A 33 19.42 -47.34 8.43
N ILE A 34 19.25 -47.69 9.72
CA ILE A 34 18.18 -47.19 10.61
C ILE A 34 18.64 -46.78 12.04
N ALA A 35 17.99 -45.75 12.62
CA ALA A 35 17.87 -45.38 14.06
C ALA A 35 19.06 -44.75 14.85
N SER A 36 18.74 -44.28 16.07
CA SER A 36 19.49 -43.41 17.01
C SER A 36 18.90 -43.55 18.44
N PRO A 37 19.22 -42.76 19.51
CA PRO A 37 20.35 -41.89 19.90
C PRO A 37 20.93 -42.40 21.29
N PRO A 38 21.18 -41.62 22.38
CA PRO A 38 21.84 -40.30 22.63
C PRO A 38 23.01 -40.33 23.69
N LEU A 39 23.81 -39.25 23.88
CA LEU A 39 24.16 -38.58 25.17
C LEU A 39 25.44 -37.69 25.21
N SER A 40 25.41 -36.70 26.14
CA SER A 40 26.51 -36.02 26.88
C SER A 40 27.78 -35.45 26.21
N ALA A 41 27.71 -34.13 25.96
CA ALA A 41 28.72 -33.05 26.04
C ALA A 41 30.20 -33.28 26.51
N SER A 42 31.11 -32.56 25.84
CA SER A 42 32.26 -31.82 26.43
C SER A 42 32.64 -30.63 25.51
N LEU A 43 33.29 -29.58 26.03
CA LEU A 43 33.62 -28.36 25.27
C LEU A 43 35.11 -28.26 24.90
N SER A 44 35.40 -27.84 23.66
CA SER A 44 36.38 -26.79 23.30
C SER A 44 36.49 -26.70 21.77
N SER A 45 36.78 -25.60 21.08
CA SER A 45 36.79 -24.15 21.34
C SER A 45 37.25 -23.51 20.02
N SER A 46 36.34 -23.04 19.16
CA SER A 46 36.70 -22.34 17.92
C SER A 46 35.74 -21.17 17.64
N SER A 47 36.07 -20.00 18.17
CA SER A 47 35.21 -18.82 18.19
C SER A 47 35.41 -17.91 16.97
N SER A 48 34.36 -17.64 16.19
CA SER A 48 34.16 -16.41 15.42
C SER A 48 32.72 -16.30 14.90
N LEU A 49 32.28 -15.08 14.57
CA LEU A 49 30.94 -14.72 14.03
C LEU A 49 29.72 -15.06 14.92
N THR A 50 29.43 -14.20 15.91
CA THR A 50 28.05 -13.98 16.40
C THR A 50 27.83 -12.49 16.68
N SER A 51 26.62 -11.97 16.42
CA SER A 51 26.27 -10.58 16.72
C SER A 51 26.19 -10.36 18.23
N SER A 52 26.80 -9.28 18.74
CA SER A 52 26.97 -9.03 20.17
C SER A 52 25.72 -8.53 20.91
N ARG A 53 24.60 -8.27 20.21
CA ARG A 53 23.52 -7.40 20.69
C ARG A 53 22.35 -8.11 21.39
N ASP A 54 22.08 -9.37 21.09
CA ASP A 54 20.93 -10.10 21.64
C ASP A 54 21.25 -10.79 22.99
N ARG A 55 21.80 -10.03 23.95
CA ARG A 55 22.18 -10.52 25.29
C ARG A 55 21.30 -9.92 26.38
N CYS A 56 21.00 -10.73 27.40
CA CYS A 56 20.19 -10.30 28.54
C CYS A 56 20.99 -9.37 29.45
N ARG A 57 20.42 -8.23 29.83
CA ARG A 57 21.05 -7.29 30.78
C ARG A 57 21.27 -7.90 32.17
N ARG A 58 20.45 -8.87 32.59
CA ARG A 58 20.49 -9.54 33.90
C ARG A 58 21.61 -10.59 34.02
N CYS A 59 21.71 -11.49 33.06
CA CYS A 59 22.58 -12.68 33.13
C CYS A 59 23.64 -12.74 32.02
N GLN A 60 23.65 -11.77 31.09
CA GLN A 60 24.59 -11.61 29.97
C GLN A 60 24.59 -12.75 28.93
N GLN A 61 23.73 -13.75 29.11
CA GLN A 61 23.47 -14.84 28.15
C GLN A 61 22.58 -14.40 26.99
N LEU A 62 22.61 -15.17 25.89
CA LEU A 62 21.84 -14.91 24.67
C LEU A 62 20.32 -15.05 24.90
N VAL A 63 19.53 -14.13 24.31
CA VAL A 63 18.07 -14.06 24.44
C VAL A 63 17.40 -14.51 23.14
N TYR A 64 17.11 -15.81 23.06
CA TYR A 64 16.33 -16.38 21.97
C TYR A 64 14.91 -15.79 21.92
N CYS A 65 14.33 -15.70 20.71
CA CYS A 65 13.05 -15.03 20.46
C CYS A 65 11.91 -15.54 21.36
N THR A 66 11.88 -16.84 21.65
CA THR A 66 10.87 -17.50 22.49
C THR A 66 10.83 -17.00 23.94
N GLU A 67 11.93 -16.43 24.45
CA GLU A 67 12.04 -15.95 25.84
C GLU A 67 12.24 -14.43 25.95
N ARG A 68 12.22 -13.71 24.82
CA ARG A 68 12.53 -12.28 24.75
C ARG A 68 11.46 -11.42 25.45
N ILE A 69 11.91 -10.58 26.37
CA ILE A 69 11.20 -9.40 26.89
C ILE A 69 12.07 -8.17 26.63
N GLY A 70 11.47 -7.13 26.03
CA GLY A 70 12.13 -5.89 25.65
C GLY A 70 12.16 -5.66 24.14
N PRO A 71 12.83 -4.58 23.67
CA PRO A 71 13.70 -3.69 24.45
C PRO A 71 12.96 -2.82 25.47
N VAL A 72 13.56 -2.60 26.63
CA VAL A 72 13.15 -1.61 27.65
C VAL A 72 14.37 -0.75 27.97
N LYS A 73 14.34 0.57 27.71
CA LYS A 73 15.53 1.45 27.70
C LYS A 73 16.75 0.79 27.01
N ASP A 74 16.54 0.22 25.81
CA ASP A 74 17.53 -0.53 25.01
C ASP A 74 18.14 -1.78 25.68
N ALA A 75 17.52 -2.30 26.75
CA ALA A 75 17.91 -3.55 27.40
C ALA A 75 16.96 -4.70 27.07
N LEU A 76 17.52 -5.89 26.83
CA LEU A 76 16.78 -7.15 26.65
C LEU A 76 16.83 -8.00 27.92
N TYR A 77 15.77 -8.79 28.14
CA TYR A 77 15.62 -9.67 29.29
C TYR A 77 15.02 -11.03 28.87
N HIS A 78 15.44 -12.13 29.49
CA HIS A 78 14.66 -13.38 29.47
C HIS A 78 13.40 -13.23 30.33
N LYS A 79 12.34 -14.00 30.03
CA LYS A 79 11.10 -14.08 30.83
C LYS A 79 11.32 -14.32 32.33
N LEU A 80 12.35 -15.09 32.71
CA LEU A 80 12.74 -15.36 34.10
C LEU A 80 13.67 -14.29 34.70
N CYS A 81 14.31 -13.49 33.85
CA CYS A 81 15.22 -12.40 34.23
C CYS A 81 14.51 -11.04 34.37
N PHE A 82 13.25 -10.92 33.94
CA PHE A 82 12.46 -9.69 34.03
C PHE A 82 11.83 -9.55 35.42
N LYS A 83 12.66 -9.15 36.40
CA LYS A 83 12.31 -9.07 37.82
C LYS A 83 12.95 -7.87 38.52
N CYS A 84 12.30 -7.34 39.55
CA CYS A 84 12.68 -6.12 40.27
C CYS A 84 14.10 -6.21 40.88
N LEU A 85 14.95 -5.20 40.65
CA LEU A 85 16.34 -5.17 41.16
C LEU A 85 16.47 -5.21 42.69
N LYS A 86 15.45 -4.77 43.43
CA LYS A 86 15.50 -4.64 44.90
C LYS A 86 14.81 -5.76 45.67
N CYS A 87 14.03 -6.63 45.02
CA CYS A 87 13.29 -7.68 45.71
C CYS A 87 13.00 -8.94 44.89
N ASP A 88 13.59 -9.08 43.70
CA ASP A 88 13.47 -10.24 42.79
C ASP A 88 12.05 -10.67 42.38
N ARG A 89 11.01 -9.94 42.79
CA ARG A 89 9.62 -10.12 42.32
C ARG A 89 9.59 -10.04 40.80
N GLN A 90 9.10 -11.09 40.15
CA GLN A 90 8.86 -11.13 38.71
C GLN A 90 7.87 -10.04 38.31
N LEU A 91 8.15 -9.39 37.19
CA LEU A 91 7.38 -8.27 36.65
C LEU A 91 6.76 -8.67 35.30
N ASP A 92 5.86 -7.83 34.82
CA ASP A 92 5.31 -7.86 33.47
C ASP A 92 5.27 -6.43 32.89
N PHE A 93 4.79 -6.28 31.66
CA PHE A 93 4.66 -4.98 30.99
C PHE A 93 3.69 -3.99 31.66
N LYS A 94 2.92 -4.38 32.69
CA LYS A 94 2.03 -3.51 33.46
C LYS A 94 2.56 -3.15 34.85
N THR A 95 3.46 -3.96 35.40
CA THR A 95 3.95 -3.87 36.79
C THR A 95 5.42 -3.42 36.92
N TYR A 96 6.16 -3.37 35.81
CA TYR A 96 7.50 -2.79 35.78
C TYR A 96 7.49 -1.27 35.76
N PHE A 97 8.48 -0.68 36.43
CA PHE A 97 8.76 0.74 36.43
C PHE A 97 10.28 0.92 36.25
N THR A 98 10.71 1.87 35.43
CA THR A 98 12.11 2.28 35.33
C THR A 98 12.35 3.53 36.16
N ASN A 99 13.59 3.71 36.62
CA ASN A 99 14.01 4.97 37.25
C ASN A 99 13.79 6.15 36.28
N SER A 100 13.12 7.19 36.77
CA SER A 100 12.79 8.42 36.04
C SER A 100 13.58 9.65 36.54
N ILE A 101 14.47 9.46 37.51
CA ILE A 101 15.35 10.49 38.07
C ILE A 101 16.71 10.42 37.36
N ASP A 102 17.22 9.21 37.14
CA ASP A 102 18.37 8.95 36.27
C ASP A 102 17.92 8.31 34.94
N LEU A 103 18.28 8.97 33.84
CA LEU A 103 18.02 8.47 32.49
C LEU A 103 18.98 7.34 32.10
N ASN A 104 20.20 7.32 32.66
CA ASN A 104 21.22 6.28 32.39
C ASN A 104 20.89 4.95 33.08
N ASP A 105 20.06 4.95 34.12
CA ASP A 105 19.61 3.74 34.80
C ASP A 105 18.65 2.93 33.90
N LYS A 106 19.18 1.84 33.34
CA LYS A 106 18.48 0.89 32.46
C LYS A 106 17.87 -0.31 33.22
N GLU A 107 17.86 -0.27 34.55
CA GLU A 107 17.34 -1.32 35.40
C GLU A 107 15.82 -1.20 35.63
N ILE A 108 15.21 -2.32 36.02
CA ILE A 108 13.76 -2.45 36.24
C ILE A 108 13.41 -2.68 37.72
N TYR A 109 12.34 -2.03 38.14
CA TYR A 109 11.87 -1.97 39.52
C TYR A 109 10.36 -2.24 39.59
N CYS A 110 9.85 -2.61 40.76
CA CYS A 110 8.41 -2.61 41.04
C CYS A 110 7.95 -1.23 41.53
N GLN A 111 6.62 -1.00 41.57
CA GLN A 111 6.01 0.27 41.96
C GLN A 111 6.52 0.85 43.31
N SER A 112 6.88 -0.04 44.25
CA SER A 112 7.37 0.28 45.60
C SER A 112 8.88 0.53 45.70
N HIS A 113 9.66 0.08 44.70
CA HIS A 113 11.13 0.15 44.72
C HIS A 113 11.73 0.99 43.58
N VAL A 114 10.90 1.50 42.65
CA VAL A 114 11.34 2.52 41.70
C VAL A 114 11.73 3.80 42.45
N PRO A 115 12.90 4.41 42.18
CA PRO A 115 13.25 5.70 42.75
C PRO A 115 12.21 6.77 42.39
N ARG A 116 11.64 7.42 43.40
CA ARG A 116 10.68 8.52 43.28
C ARG A 116 11.21 9.73 44.06
N SER A 117 11.05 10.93 43.52
CA SER A 117 11.49 12.18 44.15
C SER A 117 10.65 12.48 45.41
N GLY A 118 11.13 12.01 46.56
CA GLY A 118 10.43 12.12 47.84
C GLY A 118 10.76 13.42 48.58
N LYS A 119 9.80 14.35 48.62
CA LYS A 119 9.67 15.47 49.58
C LYS A 119 10.99 16.12 50.06
N GLY A 120 11.60 16.95 49.22
CA GLY A 120 12.67 17.86 49.64
C GLY A 120 13.00 18.89 48.57
N VAL A 121 12.82 20.18 48.90
CA VAL A 121 13.17 21.38 48.10
C VAL A 121 12.63 21.39 46.64
N PHE A 122 11.54 22.12 46.41
CA PHE A 122 11.08 22.45 45.05
C PHE A 122 11.71 23.76 44.56
N SER A 123 12.19 23.79 43.31
CA SER A 123 12.53 25.04 42.60
C SER A 123 11.27 25.68 41.99
N THR A 124 11.30 26.99 41.83
CA THR A 124 10.13 27.86 41.53
C THR A 124 9.51 27.65 40.14
N GLU A 125 10.18 26.94 39.24
CA GLU A 125 9.85 26.90 37.81
C GLU A 125 8.65 25.99 37.46
N ASN A 126 8.37 24.97 38.29
CA ASN A 126 7.40 23.92 37.96
C ASN A 126 5.92 24.29 38.17
N ILE A 127 5.61 25.50 38.67
CA ILE A 127 4.23 25.93 38.94
C ILE A 127 3.42 26.20 37.65
N HIS A 128 4.07 26.59 36.56
CA HIS A 128 3.37 27.04 35.34
C HIS A 128 2.67 25.93 34.55
N ILE A 129 3.20 24.69 34.56
CA ILE A 129 2.78 23.63 33.63
C ILE A 129 1.33 23.17 33.88
N GLN A 130 0.88 23.11 35.13
CA GLN A 130 -0.50 22.68 35.45
C GLN A 130 -1.58 23.70 35.03
N ASN A 131 -1.25 24.98 34.92
CA ASN A 131 -2.23 26.01 34.54
C ASN A 131 -2.43 26.07 33.02
N VAL A 132 -1.39 25.84 32.22
CA VAL A 132 -1.47 25.82 30.75
C VAL A 132 -2.40 24.71 30.24
N MET A 133 -2.41 23.55 30.88
CA MET A 133 -3.24 22.39 30.51
C MET A 133 -4.77 22.58 30.73
N LYS A 134 -5.21 23.74 31.24
CA LYS A 134 -6.63 24.08 31.45
C LYS A 134 -7.13 25.24 30.57
N ALA A 135 -6.29 25.82 29.71
CA ALA A 135 -6.71 26.92 28.84
C ALA A 135 -7.69 26.43 27.74
N PRO A 136 -8.83 27.11 27.52
CA PRO A 136 -9.76 26.76 26.45
C PRO A 136 -9.17 27.13 25.08
N LYS A 137 -9.28 26.23 24.11
CA LYS A 137 -8.88 26.49 22.71
C LYS A 137 -9.96 27.33 22.02
N LEU A 138 -9.60 28.52 21.54
CA LEU A 138 -10.49 29.39 20.76
C LEU A 138 -10.21 29.25 19.25
N ASN A 139 -11.21 28.75 18.53
CA ASN A 139 -11.36 28.97 17.10
C ASN A 139 -12.33 30.15 16.89
N VAL A 140 -11.85 31.28 16.36
CA VAL A 140 -12.67 32.22 15.55
C VAL A 140 -11.76 32.86 14.51
N MET A 141 -12.19 32.87 13.25
CA MET A 141 -11.66 33.76 12.22
C MET A 141 -12.81 34.55 11.61
N GLN A 142 -13.10 35.73 12.15
CA GLN A 142 -14.02 36.69 11.53
C GLN A 142 -13.75 38.13 11.98
N LYS A 143 -14.20 39.07 11.14
CA LYS A 143 -13.90 40.52 11.17
C LYS A 143 -14.43 41.22 12.42
N LEU A 144 -13.76 42.31 12.81
CA LEU A 144 -14.39 43.55 13.29
C LEU A 144 -13.40 44.73 13.17
N ASP A 145 -13.91 45.96 13.27
CA ASP A 145 -13.32 47.17 12.67
C ASP A 145 -12.39 48.01 13.57
N ASP A 146 -11.84 49.08 12.98
CA ASP A 146 -11.04 50.13 13.62
C ASP A 146 -11.64 50.67 14.94
N ARG A 147 -10.85 50.64 16.03
CA ARG A 147 -10.48 51.82 16.85
C ARG A 147 -9.55 51.46 18.03
N HIS A 148 -8.47 52.23 18.18
CA HIS A 148 -7.79 52.58 19.46
C HIS A 148 -7.51 51.42 20.44
N THR A 149 -6.31 50.84 20.47
CA THR A 149 -5.12 51.46 21.07
C THR A 149 -3.87 50.60 20.84
N GLY A 150 -2.68 51.18 20.93
CA GLY A 150 -1.42 50.47 20.66
C GLY A 150 -1.05 49.44 21.74
N ILE A 151 -1.32 48.17 21.47
CA ILE A 151 -0.66 47.06 22.17
C ILE A 151 0.78 47.00 21.66
N HIS A 152 1.74 47.43 22.48
CA HIS A 152 3.16 47.26 22.20
C HIS A 152 3.50 45.76 22.29
N LEU A 153 3.65 45.11 21.13
CA LEU A 153 3.90 43.66 21.07
C LEU A 153 5.39 43.39 21.33
N ASP A 154 5.73 43.22 22.61
CA ASP A 154 7.12 43.00 23.02
C ASP A 154 7.74 41.76 22.33
N SER A 155 8.83 42.02 21.59
CA SER A 155 9.60 41.03 20.80
C SER A 155 10.23 39.90 21.64
N HIS A 156 10.04 39.92 22.95
CA HIS A 156 10.56 38.93 23.91
C HIS A 156 9.45 38.20 24.68
N SER A 157 8.17 38.35 24.29
CA SER A 157 7.08 37.61 24.92
C SER A 157 7.32 36.09 24.82
N VAL A 158 7.28 35.41 25.99
CA VAL A 158 7.72 34.01 26.14
C VAL A 158 6.96 33.05 25.20
N SER A 159 5.70 33.35 24.88
CA SER A 159 4.89 32.60 23.91
C SER A 159 5.48 32.67 22.49
N ILE A 160 5.88 33.86 22.03
CA ILE A 160 6.52 34.04 20.71
C ILE A 160 7.91 33.41 20.73
N VAL A 161 8.70 33.65 21.77
CA VAL A 161 10.05 33.09 21.90
C VAL A 161 10.02 31.55 21.93
N HIS A 162 9.07 30.92 22.62
CA HIS A 162 8.90 29.46 22.59
C HIS A 162 8.37 28.95 21.25
N ALA A 163 7.44 29.65 20.58
CA ALA A 163 6.98 29.27 19.25
C ALA A 163 8.12 29.33 18.22
N MET A 164 8.88 30.43 18.20
CA MET A 164 10.05 30.60 17.33
C MET A 164 11.17 29.61 17.68
N LYS A 165 11.41 29.30 18.96
CA LYS A 165 12.41 28.29 19.37
C LYS A 165 11.97 26.87 19.03
N ALA A 166 10.67 26.55 19.10
CA ALA A 166 10.12 25.28 18.62
C ALA A 166 10.25 25.15 17.10
N GLN A 167 9.92 26.22 16.35
CA GLN A 167 10.16 26.30 14.90
C GLN A 167 11.66 26.13 14.57
N GLN A 168 12.55 26.80 15.30
CA GLN A 168 14.00 26.71 15.09
C GLN A 168 14.56 25.32 15.43
N MET A 169 14.09 24.68 16.50
CA MET A 169 14.46 23.30 16.83
C MET A 169 13.93 22.29 15.81
N PHE A 170 12.70 22.49 15.32
CA PHE A 170 12.13 21.71 14.22
C PHE A 170 12.95 21.90 12.93
N GLN A 171 13.31 23.14 12.59
CA GLN A 171 14.09 23.49 11.40
C GLN A 171 15.52 22.93 11.48
N GLN A 172 16.19 23.00 12.64
CA GLN A 172 17.48 22.34 12.87
C GLN A 172 17.40 20.79 12.84
N GLY A 173 16.28 20.21 13.27
CA GLY A 173 16.02 18.78 13.11
C GLY A 173 15.86 18.39 11.64
N ARG A 174 15.11 19.21 10.90
CA ARG A 174 14.85 19.06 9.47
C ARG A 174 16.10 19.26 8.62
N GLU A 175 16.95 20.22 8.95
CA GLU A 175 18.27 20.42 8.36
C GLU A 175 19.17 19.19 8.56
N LYS A 176 19.19 18.60 9.76
CA LYS A 176 19.96 17.38 10.05
C LYS A 176 19.49 16.17 9.26
N VAL A 177 18.18 15.99 9.07
CA VAL A 177 17.62 14.93 8.21
C VAL A 177 17.94 15.23 6.74
N SER A 178 17.67 16.45 6.28
CA SER A 178 17.94 16.87 4.89
C SER A 178 19.42 16.84 4.51
N ALA A 179 20.35 16.92 5.46
CA ALA A 179 21.80 16.80 5.23
C ALA A 179 22.28 15.34 5.07
N ILE A 180 21.47 14.34 5.45
CA ILE A 180 21.75 12.91 5.24
C ILE A 180 21.27 12.46 3.85
N HIS A 181 20.20 13.08 3.35
CA HIS A 181 19.62 12.80 2.04
C HIS A 181 20.33 13.60 0.94
N LYS A 182 20.54 12.97 -0.21
CA LYS A 182 21.51 13.44 -1.21
C LYS A 182 20.95 14.41 -2.25
N PHE A 183 19.64 14.69 -2.20
CA PHE A 183 18.93 15.42 -3.23
C PHE A 183 17.96 16.44 -2.60
N PRO A 184 18.37 17.71 -2.47
CA PRO A 184 17.43 18.78 -2.18
C PRO A 184 16.54 19.04 -3.42
N ALA A 185 15.30 19.48 -3.17
CA ALA A 185 14.43 20.08 -4.18
C ALA A 185 15.04 21.36 -4.78
N LEU A 186 14.45 21.86 -5.87
CA LEU A 186 14.79 23.18 -6.44
C LEU A 186 14.83 24.25 -5.32
N PRO A 187 15.87 25.11 -5.29
CA PRO A 187 16.02 26.15 -4.29
C PRO A 187 14.73 26.99 -4.11
N PRO A 188 14.29 27.30 -2.86
CA PRO A 188 13.01 27.97 -2.60
C PRO A 188 12.84 29.34 -3.29
N ASP A 189 13.95 29.99 -3.60
CA ASP A 189 14.09 31.23 -4.35
C ASP A 189 13.70 31.11 -5.84
N MET A 190 13.70 29.90 -6.42
CA MET A 190 13.34 29.65 -7.83
C MET A 190 11.81 29.57 -8.07
N ILE A 191 11.02 30.44 -7.43
CA ILE A 191 9.54 30.37 -7.41
C ILE A 191 8.93 30.38 -8.83
N ARG A 192 9.50 31.15 -9.77
CA ARG A 192 9.00 31.22 -11.17
C ARG A 192 9.11 29.88 -11.89
N ALA A 193 10.17 29.12 -11.63
CA ALA A 193 10.37 27.80 -12.20
C ALA A 193 9.26 26.82 -11.81
N ARG A 194 8.90 26.80 -10.52
CA ARG A 194 7.85 25.93 -9.99
C ARG A 194 6.52 26.18 -10.69
N GLU A 195 6.19 27.43 -11.01
CA GLU A 195 4.96 27.77 -11.74
C GLU A 195 5.02 27.41 -13.24
N GLU A 196 6.21 27.32 -13.85
CA GLU A 196 6.38 26.87 -15.24
C GLU A 196 6.32 25.36 -15.38
N VAL A 197 6.98 24.64 -14.48
CA VAL A 197 6.79 23.20 -14.29
C VAL A 197 5.30 22.92 -14.06
N ARG A 198 4.64 23.63 -13.13
CA ARG A 198 3.21 23.45 -12.82
C ARG A 198 2.30 23.69 -14.02
N ARG A 199 2.52 24.77 -14.79
CA ARG A 199 1.75 25.06 -16.02
C ARG A 199 1.93 23.96 -17.07
N ALA A 200 3.15 23.42 -17.22
CA ALA A 200 3.42 22.30 -18.10
C ALA A 200 2.70 21.01 -17.61
N GLN A 201 2.82 20.67 -16.33
CA GLN A 201 2.15 19.51 -15.71
C GLN A 201 0.63 19.55 -15.95
N LYS A 202 -0.05 20.66 -15.66
CA LYS A 202 -1.49 20.84 -15.92
C LYS A 202 -1.85 20.61 -17.41
N SER A 203 -1.00 21.08 -18.33
CA SER A 203 -1.25 20.92 -19.77
C SER A 203 -1.03 19.50 -20.29
N LEU A 204 -0.18 18.70 -19.62
CA LEU A 204 -0.04 17.26 -19.91
C LEU A 204 -1.15 16.45 -19.23
N GLU A 205 -1.47 16.74 -17.98
CA GLU A 205 -2.55 16.10 -17.22
C GLU A 205 -3.89 16.19 -17.96
N GLU A 206 -4.21 17.35 -18.54
CA GLU A 206 -5.41 17.55 -19.37
C GLU A 206 -5.45 16.61 -20.60
N LYS A 207 -4.31 16.41 -21.28
CA LYS A 207 -4.22 15.52 -22.45
C LYS A 207 -4.32 14.05 -22.04
N GLN A 208 -3.67 13.70 -20.93
CA GLN A 208 -3.71 12.35 -20.34
C GLN A 208 -5.13 11.98 -19.90
N ARG A 209 -5.88 12.93 -19.30
CA ARG A 209 -7.31 12.78 -19.02
C ARG A 209 -8.12 12.50 -20.29
N GLN A 210 -7.91 13.26 -21.38
CA GLN A 210 -8.64 13.06 -22.63
C GLN A 210 -8.36 11.69 -23.30
N GLU A 211 -7.18 11.11 -23.10
CA GLU A 211 -6.89 9.72 -23.47
C GLU A 211 -7.55 8.70 -22.52
N GLU A 212 -7.59 8.97 -21.21
CA GLU A 212 -8.28 8.15 -20.20
C GLU A 212 -9.79 8.09 -20.42
N ASP A 213 -10.45 9.23 -20.67
CA ASP A 213 -11.88 9.29 -20.99
C ASP A 213 -12.22 8.45 -22.23
N GLN A 214 -11.38 8.51 -23.26
CA GLN A 214 -11.53 7.67 -24.46
C GLN A 214 -11.35 6.17 -24.15
N LEU A 215 -10.51 5.81 -23.18
CA LEU A 215 -10.37 4.42 -22.72
C LEU A 215 -11.59 3.95 -21.92
N PHE A 216 -12.06 4.76 -20.96
CA PHE A 216 -13.25 4.45 -20.17
C PHE A 216 -14.54 4.38 -21.00
N MET A 217 -14.66 5.17 -22.07
CA MET A 217 -15.76 5.03 -23.04
C MET A 217 -15.67 3.72 -23.84
N LYS A 218 -14.47 3.30 -24.26
CA LYS A 218 -14.26 1.99 -24.90
C LYS A 218 -14.63 0.83 -23.96
N PHE A 219 -14.28 0.93 -22.67
CA PHE A 219 -14.67 -0.05 -21.63
C PHE A 219 -16.19 -0.14 -21.45
N ARG A 220 -16.90 1.01 -21.35
CA ARG A 220 -18.36 1.04 -21.26
C ARG A 220 -19.00 0.35 -22.47
N ASN A 221 -18.57 0.72 -23.67
CA ASN A 221 -19.08 0.14 -24.92
C ASN A 221 -18.80 -1.37 -25.03
N ALA A 222 -17.62 -1.82 -24.56
CA ALA A 222 -17.27 -3.25 -24.54
C ALA A 222 -18.13 -4.06 -23.56
N ARG A 223 -18.40 -3.53 -22.36
CA ARG A 223 -19.30 -4.15 -21.38
C ARG A 223 -20.73 -4.25 -21.89
N GLU A 224 -21.26 -3.18 -22.48
CA GLU A 224 -22.59 -3.20 -23.10
C GLU A 224 -22.69 -4.19 -24.26
N LEU A 225 -21.66 -4.28 -25.11
CA LEU A 225 -21.64 -5.19 -26.25
C LEU A 225 -21.60 -6.66 -25.80
N GLU A 226 -20.77 -6.99 -24.81
CA GLU A 226 -20.69 -8.36 -24.30
C GLU A 226 -21.94 -8.76 -23.50
N GLU A 227 -22.58 -7.84 -22.77
CA GLU A 227 -23.87 -8.13 -22.11
C GLU A 227 -24.98 -8.40 -23.13
N LYS A 228 -25.09 -7.59 -24.19
CA LYS A 228 -26.04 -7.80 -25.30
C LYS A 228 -25.78 -9.14 -26.01
N LYS A 229 -24.52 -9.49 -26.26
CA LYS A 229 -24.12 -10.78 -26.84
C LYS A 229 -24.45 -11.97 -25.93
N ILE A 230 -24.23 -11.85 -24.63
CA ILE A 230 -24.62 -12.89 -23.65
C ILE A 230 -26.13 -13.08 -23.62
N GLU A 231 -26.90 -12.00 -23.67
CA GLU A 231 -28.36 -12.03 -23.68
C GLU A 231 -28.92 -12.65 -24.98
N GLN A 232 -28.35 -12.30 -26.14
CA GLN A 232 -28.67 -12.92 -27.43
C GLN A 232 -28.38 -14.43 -27.41
N GLU A 233 -27.17 -14.86 -27.07
CA GLU A 233 -26.81 -16.29 -27.03
C GLU A 233 -27.67 -17.11 -26.06
N VAL A 234 -28.09 -16.51 -24.93
CA VAL A 234 -29.01 -17.14 -23.96
C VAL A 234 -30.44 -17.23 -24.52
N THR A 235 -30.92 -16.19 -25.21
CA THR A 235 -32.26 -16.16 -25.80
C THR A 235 -32.36 -17.18 -26.92
N ASP A 236 -31.40 -17.20 -27.84
CA ASP A 236 -31.23 -18.19 -28.91
C ASP A 236 -31.30 -19.65 -28.39
N GLU A 237 -30.60 -19.94 -27.29
CA GLU A 237 -30.57 -21.28 -26.70
C GLU A 237 -31.86 -21.63 -25.96
N TRP A 238 -32.52 -20.64 -25.33
CA TRP A 238 -33.83 -20.81 -24.70
C TRP A 238 -34.92 -21.08 -25.74
N GLU A 239 -34.97 -20.30 -26.84
CA GLU A 239 -35.92 -20.50 -27.93
C GLU A 239 -35.78 -21.89 -28.56
N LYS A 240 -34.55 -22.28 -28.92
CA LYS A 240 -34.27 -23.60 -29.53
C LYS A 240 -34.68 -24.75 -28.60
N ARG A 241 -34.44 -24.64 -27.29
CA ARG A 241 -34.90 -25.65 -26.32
C ARG A 241 -36.42 -25.63 -26.10
N LEU A 242 -37.05 -24.46 -26.10
CA LEU A 242 -38.50 -24.32 -25.95
C LEU A 242 -39.25 -24.88 -27.18
N GLN A 243 -38.71 -24.71 -28.38
CA GLN A 243 -39.21 -25.32 -29.62
C GLN A 243 -39.12 -26.86 -29.53
N MET A 244 -37.97 -27.42 -29.13
CA MET A 244 -37.82 -28.87 -28.94
C MET A 244 -38.77 -29.43 -27.88
N LEU A 245 -38.96 -28.71 -26.77
CA LEU A 245 -39.87 -29.10 -25.69
C LEU A 245 -41.34 -29.07 -26.13
N THR A 246 -41.73 -28.05 -26.91
CA THR A 246 -43.09 -27.93 -27.47
C THR A 246 -43.35 -29.04 -28.50
N ALA A 247 -42.42 -29.29 -29.42
CA ALA A 247 -42.55 -30.35 -30.42
C ALA A 247 -42.65 -31.75 -29.78
N LYS A 248 -41.89 -32.03 -28.71
CA LYS A 248 -42.03 -33.25 -27.90
C LYS A 248 -43.43 -33.40 -27.32
N TYR A 249 -43.99 -32.32 -26.77
CA TYR A 249 -45.34 -32.30 -26.18
C TYR A 249 -46.44 -32.50 -27.23
N GLU A 250 -46.30 -31.91 -28.41
CA GLU A 250 -47.22 -32.11 -29.54
C GLU A 250 -47.20 -33.56 -30.06
N ASP A 251 -46.02 -34.18 -30.15
CA ASP A 251 -45.86 -35.60 -30.53
C ASP A 251 -46.45 -36.54 -29.47
N ASP A 252 -46.20 -36.29 -28.18
CA ASP A 252 -46.82 -37.04 -27.06
C ASP A 252 -48.36 -36.96 -27.09
N LEU A 253 -48.93 -35.79 -27.40
CA LEU A 253 -50.37 -35.58 -27.59
C LEU A 253 -50.92 -36.35 -28.81
N GLN A 254 -50.24 -36.28 -29.95
CA GLN A 254 -50.69 -36.98 -31.18
C GLN A 254 -50.68 -38.50 -31.01
N ARG A 255 -49.69 -39.04 -30.27
CA ARG A 255 -49.59 -40.48 -29.96
C ARG A 255 -50.64 -40.94 -28.95
N LYS A 256 -50.99 -40.11 -27.95
CA LYS A 256 -51.92 -40.45 -26.86
C LYS A 256 -53.29 -39.81 -27.04
N LYS A 257 -54.09 -40.37 -27.96
CA LYS A 257 -55.49 -39.97 -28.22
C LYS A 257 -56.47 -40.16 -27.04
N ASP A 258 -56.00 -40.54 -25.85
CA ASP A 258 -56.83 -40.77 -24.67
C ASP A 258 -56.93 -39.50 -23.81
N LYS A 259 -58.12 -38.90 -23.80
CA LYS A 259 -58.42 -37.62 -23.12
C LYS A 259 -58.23 -37.66 -21.60
N THR A 260 -58.08 -38.85 -21.00
CA THR A 260 -57.84 -38.98 -19.56
C THR A 260 -56.42 -38.58 -19.14
N ILE A 261 -55.44 -38.59 -20.07
CA ILE A 261 -54.00 -38.39 -19.78
C ILE A 261 -53.55 -36.94 -20.06
N GLU A 262 -54.33 -36.19 -20.85
CA GLU A 262 -54.06 -34.80 -21.28
C GLU A 262 -53.71 -33.82 -20.13
N PRO A 263 -54.39 -33.84 -18.95
CA PRO A 263 -54.02 -32.96 -17.83
C PRO A 263 -52.64 -33.28 -17.23
N GLU A 264 -52.25 -34.56 -17.21
CA GLU A 264 -50.96 -34.99 -16.66
C GLU A 264 -49.81 -34.61 -17.60
N LEU A 265 -50.01 -34.80 -18.91
CA LEU A 265 -49.09 -34.33 -19.95
C LEU A 265 -48.87 -32.81 -19.87
N THR A 266 -49.96 -32.05 -19.74
CA THR A 266 -49.90 -30.58 -19.60
C THR A 266 -49.11 -30.17 -18.34
N LEU A 267 -49.34 -30.85 -17.22
CA LEU A 267 -48.61 -30.59 -15.97
C LEU A 267 -47.12 -30.96 -16.06
N ARG A 268 -46.77 -32.05 -16.77
CA ARG A 268 -45.37 -32.42 -17.06
C ARG A 268 -44.67 -31.37 -17.92
N PHE A 269 -45.29 -30.95 -19.04
CA PHE A 269 -44.75 -29.89 -19.90
C PHE A 269 -44.55 -28.56 -19.14
N SER A 270 -45.53 -28.17 -18.31
CA SER A 270 -45.41 -26.97 -17.46
C SER A 270 -44.22 -27.03 -16.49
N LYS A 271 -43.99 -28.20 -15.86
CA LYS A 271 -42.81 -28.43 -15.00
C LYS A 271 -41.50 -28.40 -15.79
N GLU A 272 -41.40 -29.14 -16.89
CA GLU A 272 -40.20 -29.17 -17.74
C GLU A 272 -39.86 -27.77 -18.30
N LYS A 273 -40.88 -26.96 -18.65
CA LYS A 273 -40.71 -25.57 -19.10
C LYS A 273 -40.18 -24.67 -17.97
N ALA A 274 -40.75 -24.77 -16.76
CA ALA A 274 -40.31 -23.98 -15.61
C ALA A 274 -38.93 -24.42 -15.08
N GLU A 275 -38.52 -25.66 -15.33
CA GLU A 275 -37.16 -26.13 -15.05
C GLU A 275 -36.16 -25.63 -16.12
N LEU A 276 -36.52 -25.69 -17.41
CA LEU A 276 -35.76 -25.08 -18.49
C LEU A 276 -35.50 -23.58 -18.25
N GLU A 277 -36.52 -22.83 -17.82
CA GLU A 277 -36.41 -21.41 -17.49
C GLU A 277 -35.37 -21.16 -16.38
N ARG A 278 -35.44 -21.90 -15.26
CA ARG A 278 -34.46 -21.80 -14.16
C ARG A 278 -33.04 -22.20 -14.60
N ASN A 279 -32.91 -23.20 -15.45
CA ASN A 279 -31.61 -23.63 -15.96
C ASN A 279 -31.01 -22.58 -16.91
N MET A 280 -31.83 -21.88 -17.70
CA MET A 280 -31.38 -20.79 -18.57
C MET A 280 -31.02 -19.52 -17.79
N THR A 281 -31.76 -19.13 -16.75
CA THR A 281 -31.35 -18.00 -15.88
C THR A 281 -30.05 -18.30 -15.14
N LEU A 282 -29.91 -19.49 -14.55
CA LEU A 282 -28.65 -19.92 -13.91
C LEU A 282 -27.46 -19.92 -14.91
N LYS A 283 -27.69 -20.33 -16.16
CA LYS A 283 -26.65 -20.30 -17.21
C LYS A 283 -26.28 -18.86 -17.60
N ARG A 284 -27.27 -17.99 -17.79
CA ARG A 284 -27.10 -16.56 -18.09
C ARG A 284 -26.26 -15.88 -17.01
N ASP A 285 -26.62 -16.08 -15.75
CA ASP A 285 -26.05 -15.35 -14.63
C ASP A 285 -24.59 -15.78 -14.38
N LYS A 286 -24.30 -17.09 -14.47
CA LYS A 286 -22.91 -17.60 -14.50
C LYS A 286 -22.10 -17.06 -15.68
N LYS A 287 -22.69 -16.95 -16.88
CA LYS A 287 -22.00 -16.40 -18.06
C LYS A 287 -21.71 -14.90 -17.91
N ARG A 288 -22.66 -14.12 -17.37
CA ARG A 288 -22.48 -12.70 -17.02
C ARG A 288 -21.39 -12.52 -15.97
N GLU A 289 -21.34 -13.36 -14.93
CA GLU A 289 -20.29 -13.33 -13.91
C GLU A 289 -18.89 -13.59 -14.50
N MET A 290 -18.71 -14.67 -15.27
CA MET A 290 -17.42 -15.00 -15.89
C MET A 290 -16.94 -13.91 -16.87
N ALA A 291 -17.83 -13.41 -17.72
CA ALA A 291 -17.49 -12.35 -18.67
C ALA A 291 -17.17 -11.03 -17.97
N ARG A 292 -17.94 -10.65 -16.94
CA ARG A 292 -17.65 -9.46 -16.11
C ARG A 292 -16.27 -9.56 -15.47
N LYS A 293 -15.88 -10.74 -14.95
CA LYS A 293 -14.55 -10.95 -14.39
C LYS A 293 -13.45 -10.78 -15.45
N GLN A 294 -13.57 -11.44 -16.61
CA GLN A 294 -12.59 -11.35 -17.69
C GLN A 294 -12.44 -9.93 -18.25
N LEU A 295 -13.55 -9.19 -18.37
CA LEU A 295 -13.52 -7.78 -18.75
C LEU A 295 -12.83 -6.94 -17.67
N MET A 296 -13.16 -7.13 -16.39
CA MET A 296 -12.54 -6.41 -15.27
C MET A 296 -11.02 -6.63 -15.18
N GLU A 297 -10.53 -7.86 -15.35
CA GLU A 297 -9.09 -8.18 -15.37
C GLU A 297 -8.38 -7.48 -16.57
N LYS A 298 -9.04 -7.41 -17.73
CA LYS A 298 -8.53 -6.72 -18.92
C LYS A 298 -8.60 -5.18 -18.81
N GLU A 299 -9.66 -4.64 -18.21
CA GLU A 299 -9.79 -3.20 -17.91
C GLU A 299 -8.66 -2.77 -16.96
N GLN A 300 -8.42 -3.52 -15.87
CA GLN A 300 -7.28 -3.30 -14.96
C GLN A 300 -5.92 -3.31 -15.68
N GLU A 301 -5.62 -4.32 -16.51
CA GLU A 301 -4.32 -4.39 -17.20
C GLU A 301 -4.11 -3.27 -18.23
N THR A 302 -5.18 -2.87 -18.95
CA THR A 302 -5.09 -1.79 -19.94
C THR A 302 -5.01 -0.41 -19.29
N THR A 303 -5.70 -0.15 -18.17
CA THR A 303 -5.45 1.07 -17.37
C THR A 303 -4.05 1.06 -16.75
N HIS A 304 -3.58 -0.09 -16.22
CA HIS A 304 -2.23 -0.22 -15.66
C HIS A 304 -1.15 0.17 -16.67
N SER A 305 -1.25 -0.33 -17.91
CA SER A 305 -0.35 0.04 -18.99
C SER A 305 -0.45 1.52 -19.38
N LEU A 306 -1.63 2.12 -19.33
CA LEU A 306 -1.82 3.54 -19.65
C LEU A 306 -1.21 4.44 -18.57
N VAL A 307 -1.46 4.17 -17.28
CA VAL A 307 -0.84 4.93 -16.19
C VAL A 307 0.69 4.74 -16.19
N SER A 308 1.21 3.56 -16.55
CA SER A 308 2.66 3.35 -16.71
C SER A 308 3.28 4.13 -17.89
N LYS A 309 2.53 4.40 -18.97
CA LYS A 309 2.90 5.37 -20.02
C LYS A 309 2.93 6.78 -19.41
N PHE A 310 1.81 7.21 -18.84
CA PHE A 310 1.62 8.58 -18.36
C PHE A 310 2.60 8.99 -17.26
N SER A 311 2.94 8.08 -16.34
CA SER A 311 3.94 8.32 -15.31
C SER A 311 5.34 8.58 -15.87
N LYS A 312 5.70 7.95 -17.00
CA LYS A 312 6.98 8.22 -17.67
C LYS A 312 6.96 9.58 -18.36
N GLU A 313 5.89 9.89 -19.10
CA GLU A 313 5.71 11.19 -19.74
C GLU A 313 5.73 12.34 -18.73
N MET A 314 5.06 12.18 -17.58
CA MET A 314 5.01 13.18 -16.52
C MET A 314 6.39 13.41 -15.88
N ILE A 315 7.14 12.34 -15.57
CA ILE A 315 8.51 12.47 -15.04
C ILE A 315 9.43 13.13 -16.07
N THR A 316 9.40 12.69 -17.33
CA THR A 316 10.20 13.28 -18.41
C THR A 316 9.89 14.76 -18.60
N LEU A 317 8.61 15.15 -18.60
CA LEU A 317 8.20 16.56 -18.73
C LEU A 317 8.71 17.41 -17.56
N ILE A 318 8.61 16.91 -16.32
CA ILE A 318 9.13 17.64 -15.16
C ILE A 318 10.66 17.78 -15.29
N GLN A 319 11.37 16.71 -15.63
CA GLN A 319 12.82 16.72 -15.85
C GLN A 319 13.25 17.72 -16.94
N GLU A 320 12.60 17.73 -18.10
CA GLU A 320 12.85 18.70 -19.19
C GLU A 320 12.63 20.16 -18.74
N LYS A 321 11.61 20.41 -17.89
CA LYS A 321 11.29 21.76 -17.40
C LYS A 321 12.19 22.21 -16.26
N GLU A 322 12.56 21.32 -15.34
CA GLU A 322 13.56 21.59 -14.31
C GLU A 322 14.96 21.83 -14.94
N LEU A 323 15.32 21.11 -16.01
CA LEU A 323 16.56 21.37 -16.77
C LEU A 323 16.57 22.76 -17.43
N ALA A 324 15.52 23.09 -18.20
CA ALA A 324 15.47 24.35 -18.93
C ALA A 324 15.65 25.55 -17.98
N VAL A 325 14.95 25.51 -16.84
CA VAL A 325 15.11 26.45 -15.73
C VAL A 325 16.55 26.52 -15.22
N LEU A 326 17.17 25.38 -14.89
CA LEU A 326 18.53 25.36 -14.33
C LEU A 326 19.55 25.96 -15.32
N THR A 327 19.38 25.67 -16.60
CA THR A 327 20.21 26.20 -17.70
C THR A 327 20.01 27.71 -17.86
N GLU A 328 18.77 28.20 -17.86
CA GLU A 328 18.44 29.63 -17.91
C GLU A 328 19.00 30.43 -16.73
N ASN A 329 19.12 29.79 -15.56
CA ASN A 329 19.69 30.39 -14.34
C ASN A 329 21.21 30.16 -14.22
N GLY A 330 21.88 29.70 -15.28
CA GLY A 330 23.35 29.61 -15.34
C GLY A 330 23.96 28.46 -14.54
N VAL A 331 23.20 27.41 -14.22
CA VAL A 331 23.73 26.18 -13.63
C VAL A 331 24.36 25.33 -14.74
N ASP A 332 25.60 24.88 -14.52
CA ASP A 332 26.35 24.04 -15.47
C ASP A 332 25.60 22.75 -15.87
N ASP A 333 25.67 22.41 -17.15
CA ASP A 333 24.87 21.38 -17.81
C ASP A 333 25.21 19.97 -17.32
N GLN A 334 26.46 19.70 -16.90
CA GLN A 334 26.83 18.45 -16.25
C GLN A 334 26.21 18.32 -14.85
N ARG A 335 26.16 19.43 -14.10
CA ARG A 335 25.53 19.50 -12.78
C ARG A 335 24.00 19.39 -12.89
N ALA A 336 23.39 20.02 -13.89
CA ALA A 336 21.97 19.85 -14.20
C ALA A 336 21.67 18.40 -14.61
N THR A 337 22.41 17.82 -15.55
CA THR A 337 22.26 16.41 -15.96
C THR A 337 22.39 15.43 -14.79
N THR A 338 23.27 15.70 -13.82
CA THR A 338 23.40 14.90 -12.59
C THR A 338 22.15 14.96 -11.69
N LEU A 339 21.40 16.06 -11.72
CA LEU A 339 20.12 16.21 -10.99
C LEU A 339 18.94 15.54 -11.72
N LEU A 340 19.05 15.29 -13.03
CA LEU A 340 17.97 14.76 -13.88
C LEU A 340 17.76 13.24 -13.81
N ARG A 341 18.23 12.57 -12.76
CA ARG A 341 17.76 11.25 -12.28
C ARG A 341 17.32 10.29 -13.40
N GLN A 342 18.26 9.57 -14.03
CA GLN A 342 17.89 8.25 -14.54
C GLN A 342 17.74 7.30 -13.34
N PRO A 343 16.72 6.42 -13.31
CA PRO A 343 16.57 5.46 -12.22
C PRO A 343 17.74 4.47 -12.22
N PRO A 344 18.26 4.08 -11.05
CA PRO A 344 19.38 3.15 -10.98
C PRO A 344 18.96 1.75 -11.48
N PRO A 345 19.90 0.91 -11.94
CA PRO A 345 19.62 -0.49 -12.23
C PRO A 345 18.94 -1.19 -11.03
N PRO A 346 17.99 -2.12 -11.25
CA PRO A 346 17.27 -2.79 -10.17
C PRO A 346 18.24 -3.64 -9.33
N GLN A 347 18.56 -3.14 -8.13
CA GLN A 347 19.43 -3.76 -7.14
C GLN A 347 18.84 -3.55 -5.74
N PRO A 348 19.09 -4.46 -4.77
CA PRO A 348 18.72 -4.23 -3.38
C PRO A 348 19.37 -2.95 -2.82
N PRO A 349 18.70 -2.22 -1.92
CA PRO A 349 19.28 -1.06 -1.26
C PRO A 349 20.50 -1.46 -0.41
N ARG A 350 21.52 -0.61 -0.37
CA ARG A 350 22.78 -0.85 0.37
C ARG A 350 22.66 -0.39 1.82
N ARG A 351 21.89 0.68 2.06
CA ARG A 351 21.50 1.17 3.39
C ARG A 351 20.16 0.56 3.80
N ARG A 352 19.96 0.31 5.10
CA ARG A 352 18.69 -0.17 5.65
C ARG A 352 17.66 0.93 5.88
N LYS A 353 16.42 0.58 6.24
CA LYS A 353 15.33 1.52 6.54
C LYS A 353 15.74 2.50 7.64
N ARG A 354 16.28 1.98 8.74
CA ARG A 354 16.78 2.75 9.91
C ARG A 354 17.91 3.74 9.58
N ASP A 355 18.60 3.53 8.45
CA ASP A 355 19.72 4.35 7.99
C ASP A 355 19.23 5.51 7.09
N LEU A 356 17.92 5.56 6.78
CA LEU A 356 17.21 6.73 6.24
C LEU A 356 16.65 7.59 7.38
N TYR A 357 15.96 6.97 8.34
CA TYR A 357 15.40 7.63 9.53
C TYR A 357 15.34 6.66 10.72
N GLN A 358 15.55 7.17 11.93
CA GLN A 358 15.62 6.32 13.14
C GLN A 358 14.25 6.02 13.76
N ASP A 359 13.31 6.98 13.70
CA ASP A 359 11.97 6.88 14.28
C ASP A 359 10.96 7.65 13.40
N PRO A 360 9.70 7.18 13.23
CA PRO A 360 8.72 7.85 12.37
C PRO A 360 8.31 9.26 12.81
N SER A 361 8.56 9.68 14.06
CA SER A 361 8.25 11.03 14.54
C SER A 361 8.95 12.15 13.77
N VAL A 362 10.05 11.88 13.06
CA VAL A 362 10.67 12.86 12.13
C VAL A 362 9.72 13.32 11.03
N PHE A 363 8.68 12.54 10.73
CA PHE A 363 7.65 12.85 9.74
C PHE A 363 6.40 13.49 10.32
N GLU A 364 6.31 13.79 11.63
CA GLU A 364 5.07 14.27 12.25
C GLU A 364 4.45 15.47 11.49
N HIS A 365 5.26 16.44 11.07
CA HIS A 365 4.80 17.58 10.28
C HIS A 365 4.34 17.19 8.86
N VAL A 366 5.04 16.27 8.21
CA VAL A 366 4.70 15.74 6.87
C VAL A 366 3.39 14.95 6.92
N ASP A 367 3.20 14.17 7.99
CA ASP A 367 1.98 13.41 8.25
C ASP A 367 0.80 14.34 8.57
N GLN A 368 1.01 15.40 9.36
CA GLN A 368 0.00 16.44 9.61
C GLN A 368 -0.41 17.17 8.32
N GLN A 369 0.55 17.53 7.46
CA GLN A 369 0.28 18.11 6.13
C GLN A 369 -0.53 17.16 5.25
N ALA A 370 -0.14 15.88 5.19
CA ALA A 370 -0.86 14.87 4.41
C ALA A 370 -2.28 14.58 4.95
N ILE A 371 -2.49 14.68 6.27
CA ILE A 371 -3.83 14.58 6.90
C ILE A 371 -4.69 15.79 6.55
N ALA A 372 -4.17 17.02 6.67
CA ALA A 372 -4.91 18.24 6.33
C ALA A 372 -5.33 18.26 4.85
N VAL A 373 -4.44 17.83 3.94
CA VAL A 373 -4.77 17.65 2.50
C VAL A 373 -5.69 16.44 2.27
N ALA A 374 -5.77 15.47 3.20
CA ALA A 374 -6.77 14.41 3.11
C ALA A 374 -8.18 14.85 3.53
N GLU A 375 -8.33 15.99 4.21
CA GLU A 375 -9.63 16.57 4.61
C GLU A 375 -10.22 17.52 3.54
N SER A 376 -9.40 18.12 2.67
CA SER A 376 -9.88 18.90 1.52
C SER A 376 -10.23 18.03 0.31
N GLU A 377 -10.97 18.63 -0.63
CA GLU A 377 -11.27 18.07 -1.95
C GLU A 377 -10.24 18.58 -2.97
N GLN A 378 -9.72 17.69 -3.83
CA GLN A 378 -8.75 18.04 -4.87
C GLN A 378 -9.31 17.74 -6.26
N THR A 379 -9.16 18.68 -7.17
CA THR A 379 -9.70 18.58 -8.54
C THR A 379 -8.75 17.88 -9.52
N SER A 380 -7.45 17.86 -9.22
CA SER A 380 -6.39 17.37 -10.11
C SER A 380 -5.21 16.76 -9.33
N TYR A 381 -4.43 15.91 -9.99
CA TYR A 381 -3.18 15.34 -9.46
C TYR A 381 -2.10 16.41 -9.30
N THR A 382 -1.98 17.37 -10.23
CA THR A 382 -1.05 18.51 -10.08
C THR A 382 -1.40 19.38 -8.88
N GLU A 383 -2.69 19.58 -8.57
CA GLU A 383 -3.12 20.28 -7.36
C GLU A 383 -2.80 19.50 -6.09
N LEU A 384 -3.23 18.23 -6.03
CA LEU A 384 -3.01 17.35 -4.88
C LEU A 384 -1.51 17.21 -4.55
N VAL A 385 -0.68 16.92 -5.54
CA VAL A 385 0.75 16.63 -5.31
C VAL A 385 1.54 17.90 -4.99
N ASP A 386 1.20 19.06 -5.54
CA ASP A 386 1.80 20.32 -5.10
C ASP A 386 1.41 20.68 -3.66
N GLN A 387 0.15 20.46 -3.25
CA GLN A 387 -0.27 20.64 -1.85
C GLN A 387 0.46 19.66 -0.91
N LEU A 388 0.54 18.38 -1.27
CA LEU A 388 1.24 17.37 -0.47
C LEU A 388 2.75 17.63 -0.36
N THR A 389 3.38 18.11 -1.45
CA THR A 389 4.84 18.36 -1.51
C THR A 389 5.23 19.82 -1.28
N TYR A 390 4.29 20.66 -0.83
CA TYR A 390 4.59 22.04 -0.48
C TYR A 390 5.64 22.10 0.64
N GLY A 391 6.68 22.92 0.44
CA GLY A 391 7.79 23.07 1.37
C GLY A 391 8.68 21.83 1.59
N LEU A 392 8.41 20.68 0.95
CA LEU A 392 9.18 19.44 1.13
C LEU A 392 10.51 19.48 0.34
N LEU A 393 11.60 19.03 0.97
CA LEU A 393 12.96 19.18 0.45
C LEU A 393 13.52 17.88 -0.13
N THR A 394 13.10 16.73 0.39
CA THR A 394 13.69 15.42 0.07
C THR A 394 12.69 14.46 -0.58
N ASP A 395 13.19 13.51 -1.36
CA ASP A 395 12.36 12.43 -1.93
C ASP A 395 11.69 11.57 -0.86
N LEU A 396 12.35 11.42 0.30
CA LEU A 396 11.82 10.71 1.46
C LEU A 396 10.58 11.41 2.03
N GLU A 397 10.65 12.73 2.25
CA GLU A 397 9.49 13.53 2.67
C GLU A 397 8.37 13.48 1.62
N LYS A 398 8.68 13.66 0.33
CA LYS A 398 7.69 13.58 -0.77
C LYS A 398 6.98 12.22 -0.79
N SER A 399 7.75 11.13 -0.77
CA SER A 399 7.22 9.76 -0.76
C SER A 399 6.40 9.47 0.49
N ARG A 400 6.82 10.02 1.64
CA ARG A 400 6.07 9.94 2.89
C ARG A 400 4.72 10.64 2.80
N ALA A 401 4.67 11.87 2.30
CA ALA A 401 3.42 12.62 2.16
C ALA A 401 2.40 11.88 1.28
N ILE A 402 2.85 11.31 0.16
CA ILE A 402 2.01 10.51 -0.75
C ILE A 402 1.53 9.22 -0.07
N PHE A 403 2.44 8.45 0.56
CA PHE A 403 2.08 7.24 1.30
C PHE A 403 1.09 7.55 2.43
N ARG A 404 1.30 8.64 3.17
CA ARG A 404 0.43 9.02 4.28
C ARG A 404 -0.94 9.45 3.81
N TRP A 405 -1.04 10.27 2.75
CA TRP A 405 -2.34 10.68 2.18
C TRP A 405 -3.18 9.47 1.74
N ILE A 406 -2.58 8.51 1.03
CA ILE A 406 -3.28 7.26 0.65
C ILE A 406 -3.71 6.48 1.90
N THR A 407 -2.81 6.33 2.88
CA THR A 407 -3.08 5.58 4.13
C THR A 407 -3.88 6.35 5.19
N VAL A 408 -4.45 7.52 4.87
CA VAL A 408 -5.46 8.22 5.70
C VAL A 408 -6.89 7.94 5.19
N LYS A 409 -7.07 7.70 3.89
CA LYS A 409 -8.39 7.60 3.24
C LYS A 409 -9.03 6.22 3.50
N ASP A 410 -9.87 6.13 4.54
CA ASP A 410 -10.63 4.91 4.83
C ASP A 410 -11.74 4.66 3.78
N LEU A 411 -11.44 3.83 2.78
CA LEU A 411 -12.37 3.45 1.72
C LEU A 411 -13.64 2.74 2.24
N ASN A 412 -13.61 2.16 3.45
CA ASN A 412 -14.79 1.54 4.04
C ASN A 412 -15.75 2.60 4.60
N ALA A 413 -15.22 3.67 5.19
CA ALA A 413 -15.98 4.77 5.77
C ALA A 413 -16.43 5.82 4.74
N ILE A 414 -15.63 6.06 3.69
CA ILE A 414 -15.98 7.00 2.61
C ILE A 414 -17.12 6.43 1.78
N ASP A 415 -18.26 7.11 1.72
CA ASP A 415 -19.29 6.87 0.71
C ASP A 415 -19.04 7.74 -0.54
N PHE A 416 -19.05 7.12 -1.71
CA PHE A 416 -18.66 7.76 -2.97
C PHE A 416 -19.89 8.04 -3.82
N GLN A 417 -20.30 9.30 -3.87
CA GLN A 417 -21.46 9.76 -4.66
C GLN A 417 -21.37 9.31 -6.13
N ASN A 418 -22.51 8.93 -6.71
CA ASN A 418 -22.56 8.38 -8.07
C ASN A 418 -22.10 9.35 -9.18
N ASN A 419 -22.13 10.67 -8.91
CA ASN A 419 -21.71 11.70 -9.86
C ASN A 419 -20.23 12.11 -9.71
N LEU A 420 -19.43 11.41 -8.89
CA LEU A 420 -18.00 11.68 -8.77
C LEU A 420 -17.28 11.43 -10.11
N ALA A 421 -16.62 12.48 -10.60
CA ALA A 421 -15.82 12.43 -11.83
C ALA A 421 -14.63 11.48 -11.62
N ALA A 422 -14.51 10.47 -12.49
CA ALA A 422 -13.66 9.30 -12.29
C ALA A 422 -12.16 9.59 -12.52
N ASP A 423 -11.88 10.68 -13.24
CA ASP A 423 -10.56 11.28 -13.49
C ASP A 423 -9.92 11.88 -12.22
N THR A 424 -10.73 12.33 -11.24
CA THR A 424 -10.22 12.95 -10.01
C THR A 424 -9.46 11.98 -9.11
N PRO A 425 -8.61 12.45 -8.18
CA PRO A 425 -8.01 11.60 -7.15
C PRO A 425 -9.04 10.85 -6.28
N MET A 426 -10.24 11.42 -6.08
CA MET A 426 -11.35 10.73 -5.41
C MET A 426 -11.99 9.67 -6.33
N GLY A 427 -12.00 9.90 -7.64
CA GLY A 427 -12.38 8.93 -8.68
C GLY A 427 -11.52 7.67 -8.68
N LEU A 428 -10.19 7.78 -8.56
CA LEU A 428 -9.32 6.61 -8.39
C LEU A 428 -9.53 5.91 -7.04
N LEU A 429 -9.72 6.62 -5.93
CA LEU A 429 -10.04 5.99 -4.63
C LEU A 429 -11.38 5.24 -4.67
N ARG A 430 -12.39 5.79 -5.38
CA ARG A 430 -13.65 5.11 -5.70
C ARG A 430 -13.41 3.87 -6.55
N GLY A 431 -12.52 3.96 -7.55
CA GLY A 431 -12.08 2.84 -8.37
C GLY A 431 -11.43 1.72 -7.54
N ILE A 432 -10.60 2.05 -6.54
CA ILE A 432 -9.99 1.07 -5.63
C ILE A 432 -11.07 0.41 -4.76
N LYS A 433 -12.03 1.17 -4.22
CA LYS A 433 -13.14 0.60 -3.42
C LYS A 433 -13.97 -0.42 -4.20
N TYR A 434 -14.20 -0.18 -5.49
CA TYR A 434 -14.96 -1.08 -6.36
C TYR A 434 -14.09 -2.02 -7.21
N GLY A 435 -12.76 -2.03 -6.99
CA GLY A 435 -11.80 -2.94 -7.59
C GLY A 435 -11.45 -2.69 -9.06
N THR A 436 -11.85 -1.57 -9.68
CA THR A 436 -11.39 -1.23 -11.05
C THR A 436 -9.96 -0.69 -11.04
N GLU A 437 -9.51 -0.13 -9.92
CA GLU A 437 -8.17 0.46 -9.74
C GLU A 437 -7.42 -0.20 -8.58
N THR A 438 -6.13 0.09 -8.45
CA THR A 438 -5.29 -0.47 -7.37
C THR A 438 -4.50 0.61 -6.62
N TYR A 439 -4.19 0.31 -5.36
CA TYR A 439 -3.33 1.16 -4.52
C TYR A 439 -1.93 1.37 -5.12
N HIS A 440 -1.39 0.40 -5.86
CA HIS A 440 -0.05 0.51 -6.46
C HIS A 440 -0.06 1.42 -7.70
N THR A 441 -1.10 1.34 -8.55
CA THR A 441 -1.32 2.27 -9.67
C THR A 441 -1.46 3.71 -9.17
N LEU A 442 -2.25 3.93 -8.11
CA LEU A 442 -2.42 5.26 -7.50
C LEU A 442 -1.11 5.81 -6.92
N PHE A 443 -0.34 5.00 -6.18
CA PHE A 443 0.94 5.44 -5.62
C PHE A 443 1.98 5.75 -6.72
N MET A 444 2.07 4.93 -7.78
CA MET A 444 2.92 5.19 -8.93
C MET A 444 2.51 6.49 -9.65
N ARG A 445 1.21 6.72 -9.88
CA ARG A 445 0.68 7.95 -10.47
C ARG A 445 1.11 9.17 -9.65
N LEU A 446 0.80 9.20 -8.35
CA LEU A 446 1.15 10.34 -7.48
C LEU A 446 2.67 10.56 -7.37
N CYS A 447 3.48 9.50 -7.37
CA CYS A 447 4.94 9.61 -7.41
C CYS A 447 5.42 10.33 -8.68
N SER A 448 4.84 10.04 -9.84
CA SER A 448 5.26 10.66 -11.10
C SER A 448 5.05 12.18 -11.15
N PHE A 449 3.94 12.68 -10.61
CA PHE A 449 3.69 14.12 -10.45
C PHE A 449 4.63 14.80 -9.44
N ALA A 450 5.29 14.03 -8.56
CA ALA A 450 6.25 14.52 -7.56
C ALA A 450 7.73 14.45 -8.04
N ALA A 451 7.98 14.03 -9.29
CA ALA A 451 9.29 13.68 -9.84
C ALA A 451 10.01 12.53 -9.10
N LEU A 452 9.23 11.57 -8.58
CA LEU A 452 9.73 10.34 -7.97
C LEU A 452 9.61 9.17 -8.95
N HIS A 453 10.75 8.55 -9.28
CA HIS A 453 10.76 7.30 -10.04
C HIS A 453 10.15 6.17 -9.21
N CYS A 454 9.01 5.65 -9.69
CA CYS A 454 8.26 4.59 -9.04
C CYS A 454 7.82 3.56 -10.11
N VAL A 455 7.92 2.27 -9.77
CA VAL A 455 7.57 1.15 -10.67
C VAL A 455 6.83 0.07 -9.90
N ASP A 456 6.04 -0.72 -10.62
CA ASP A 456 5.35 -1.88 -10.05
C ASP A 456 6.17 -3.17 -10.23
N VAL A 457 6.36 -3.86 -9.12
CA VAL A 457 6.99 -5.18 -9.05
C VAL A 457 5.87 -6.22 -8.98
N LYS A 458 5.61 -6.90 -10.10
CA LYS A 458 4.72 -8.07 -10.16
C LYS A 458 5.51 -9.30 -9.68
N GLY A 459 4.96 -10.07 -8.74
CA GLY A 459 5.61 -11.23 -8.15
C GLY A 459 4.61 -12.18 -7.47
N HIS A 460 5.05 -12.92 -6.46
CA HIS A 460 4.23 -13.88 -5.71
C HIS A 460 4.33 -13.65 -4.20
N SER A 461 3.23 -13.80 -3.45
CA SER A 461 3.24 -13.74 -1.97
C SER A 461 2.46 -14.88 -1.33
N LYS A 462 2.60 -15.12 -0.01
CA LYS A 462 1.95 -16.26 0.67
C LYS A 462 0.56 -15.87 1.16
N SER A 463 -0.28 -15.46 0.21
CA SER A 463 -1.62 -14.93 0.44
C SER A 463 -2.62 -15.99 0.92
N VAL A 464 -3.86 -15.57 1.23
CA VAL A 464 -4.97 -16.44 1.64
C VAL A 464 -5.12 -17.63 0.68
N GLY A 465 -5.14 -18.84 1.24
CA GLY A 465 -5.19 -20.10 0.48
C GLY A 465 -3.82 -20.72 0.15
N TYR A 466 -2.71 -20.12 0.59
CA TYR A 466 -1.40 -20.79 0.59
C TYR A 466 -1.25 -21.67 1.85
N GLU A 467 -0.95 -22.95 1.65
CA GLU A 467 -0.63 -23.90 2.72
C GLU A 467 0.86 -24.32 2.67
N PRO A 468 1.51 -24.58 3.82
CA PRO A 468 2.90 -25.05 3.85
C PRO A 468 3.10 -26.33 3.03
N GLY A 469 3.94 -26.25 1.99
CA GLY A 469 4.18 -27.35 1.05
C GLY A 469 3.53 -27.16 -0.32
N MET A 470 2.60 -26.21 -0.48
CA MET A 470 2.10 -25.82 -1.79
C MET A 470 3.22 -25.20 -2.64
N ARG A 471 3.36 -25.67 -3.88
CA ARG A 471 4.25 -25.05 -4.86
C ARG A 471 3.59 -23.80 -5.44
N ILE A 472 4.31 -22.68 -5.37
CA ILE A 472 4.01 -21.50 -6.19
C ILE A 472 4.32 -21.88 -7.65
N GLY A 473 3.40 -21.55 -8.55
CA GLY A 473 3.50 -21.81 -9.98
C GLY A 473 2.74 -20.74 -10.75
N GLU A 474 2.88 -20.73 -12.07
CA GLU A 474 2.37 -19.67 -12.94
C GLU A 474 0.87 -19.37 -12.69
N GLY A 475 0.54 -18.09 -12.57
CA GLY A 475 -0.82 -17.62 -12.30
C GLY A 475 -1.37 -17.89 -10.90
N LYS A 476 -0.61 -18.50 -9.98
CA LYS A 476 -1.04 -18.74 -8.59
C LYS A 476 -0.31 -17.83 -7.61
N PHE A 477 -1.05 -17.30 -6.63
CA PHE A 477 -0.50 -16.46 -5.54
C PHE A 477 0.22 -15.17 -6.02
N THR A 478 -0.16 -14.67 -7.20
CA THR A 478 0.38 -13.45 -7.81
C THR A 478 0.00 -12.21 -7.01
N ASN A 479 0.94 -11.30 -6.80
CA ASN A 479 0.75 -10.04 -6.07
C ASN A 479 1.62 -8.93 -6.67
N THR A 480 1.28 -7.67 -6.40
CA THR A 480 1.99 -6.49 -6.92
C THR A 480 2.24 -5.47 -5.82
N TRP A 481 3.46 -4.96 -5.75
CA TRP A 481 3.89 -3.90 -4.84
C TRP A 481 4.73 -2.86 -5.57
N ASN A 482 4.85 -1.65 -5.02
CA ASN A 482 5.67 -0.61 -5.62
C ASN A 482 7.15 -0.76 -5.21
N ALA A 483 8.04 -0.29 -6.08
CA ALA A 483 9.39 0.12 -5.72
C ALA A 483 9.58 1.59 -6.13
N VAL A 484 10.09 2.43 -5.22
CA VAL A 484 10.36 3.86 -5.44
C VAL A 484 11.84 4.16 -5.21
N VAL A 485 12.41 5.08 -5.99
CA VAL A 485 13.80 5.53 -5.82
C VAL A 485 13.85 6.59 -4.73
N ILE A 486 14.58 6.31 -3.65
CA ILE A 486 14.88 7.25 -2.56
C ILE A 486 16.39 7.32 -2.41
N ASP A 487 16.99 8.52 -2.43
CA ASP A 487 18.46 8.72 -2.35
C ASP A 487 19.27 7.96 -3.44
N GLY A 488 18.65 7.61 -4.56
CA GLY A 488 19.29 6.79 -5.61
C GLY A 488 19.35 5.28 -5.28
N GLU A 489 18.53 4.81 -4.34
CA GLU A 489 18.33 3.39 -4.03
C GLU A 489 16.86 3.00 -4.24
N TRP A 490 16.58 1.83 -4.79
CA TRP A 490 15.21 1.30 -4.85
C TRP A 490 14.74 0.85 -3.45
N ARG A 491 13.53 1.23 -3.06
CA ARG A 491 12.88 0.87 -1.79
C ARG A 491 11.45 0.39 -2.04
N PHE A 492 11.01 -0.66 -1.37
CA PHE A 492 9.64 -1.15 -1.52
C PHE A 492 8.62 -0.23 -0.83
N VAL A 493 7.41 -0.13 -1.37
CA VAL A 493 6.25 0.48 -0.72
C VAL A 493 5.01 -0.35 -1.03
N GLN A 494 4.13 -0.53 -0.04
CA GLN A 494 2.89 -1.28 -0.22
C GLN A 494 1.71 -0.61 0.50
N CYS A 495 1.12 0.38 -0.17
CA CYS A 495 -0.03 1.14 0.33
C CYS A 495 -1.25 0.28 0.65
N ASN A 496 -1.47 -0.85 -0.05
CA ASN A 496 -2.60 -1.76 0.17
C ASN A 496 -2.57 -2.41 1.57
N TRP A 497 -1.38 -2.69 2.09
CA TRP A 497 -1.22 -3.22 3.44
C TRP A 497 -1.01 -2.10 4.48
N GLY A 498 -0.30 -1.02 4.12
CA GLY A 498 -0.16 0.17 4.99
C GLY A 498 -1.50 0.85 5.33
N ALA A 499 -2.51 0.74 4.46
CA ALA A 499 -3.87 1.24 4.68
C ALA A 499 -4.83 0.20 5.31
N ARG A 500 -4.38 -1.04 5.59
CA ARG A 500 -5.25 -2.12 6.04
C ARG A 500 -5.35 -2.21 7.56
N HIS A 501 -6.58 -2.19 8.07
CA HIS A 501 -6.89 -2.38 9.48
C HIS A 501 -6.50 -3.80 9.95
N LEU A 502 -5.66 -3.92 10.98
CA LEU A 502 -5.40 -5.22 11.61
C LEU A 502 -5.09 -5.11 13.12
N VAL A 503 -6.13 -4.80 13.92
CA VAL A 503 -6.12 -5.03 15.37
C VAL A 503 -7.38 -5.80 15.76
N MET A 504 -7.24 -7.12 15.95
CA MET A 504 -8.22 -7.87 16.74
C MET A 504 -7.91 -7.66 18.22
N SER A 505 -8.75 -6.88 18.91
CA SER A 505 -8.76 -6.79 20.37
C SER A 505 -9.26 -8.12 20.96
N LYS A 506 -8.35 -9.10 21.11
CA LYS A 506 -8.59 -10.31 21.90
C LYS A 506 -8.57 -10.00 23.39
N ASP A 507 -9.56 -9.21 23.83
CA ASP A 507 -9.77 -8.87 25.24
C ASP A 507 -10.19 -10.12 26.00
N LYS A 508 -9.25 -10.67 26.76
CA LYS A 508 -9.33 -12.02 27.29
C LYS A 508 -9.93 -12.03 28.69
N LYS A 509 -11.27 -11.99 28.73
CA LYS A 509 -12.17 -12.06 29.90
C LYS A 509 -12.21 -10.82 30.78
N GLU A 510 -13.42 -10.30 30.96
CA GLU A 510 -14.06 -10.31 32.27
C GLU A 510 -15.34 -11.17 32.18
N ALA A 511 -15.90 -11.60 33.31
CA ALA A 511 -17.07 -12.46 33.37
C ALA A 511 -18.22 -11.74 34.10
N ASP A 512 -19.45 -12.21 33.83
CA ASP A 512 -20.67 -11.93 34.59
C ASP A 512 -21.07 -10.45 34.78
N ILE A 513 -21.91 -9.94 33.87
CA ILE A 513 -23.30 -9.55 34.17
C ILE A 513 -24.01 -9.03 32.89
N ALA A 514 -25.21 -9.56 32.63
CA ALA A 514 -26.16 -9.18 31.57
C ALA A 514 -25.72 -9.36 30.09
N PRO A 515 -26.65 -9.63 29.15
CA PRO A 515 -26.32 -9.75 27.74
C PRO A 515 -26.10 -8.36 27.09
N PRO A 516 -24.91 -8.08 26.51
CA PRO A 516 -24.68 -6.82 25.81
C PRO A 516 -25.48 -6.78 24.49
N LYS A 517 -26.06 -5.61 24.20
CA LYS A 517 -26.58 -5.30 22.86
C LYS A 517 -25.42 -5.31 21.85
N PRO A 518 -25.64 -5.61 20.56
CA PRO A 518 -24.58 -5.65 19.55
C PRO A 518 -24.06 -4.24 19.20
N THR A 519 -23.26 -3.67 20.09
CA THR A 519 -22.45 -2.48 19.81
C THR A 519 -21.37 -2.84 18.79
N ARG A 520 -21.42 -2.21 17.61
CA ARG A 520 -20.35 -2.31 16.60
C ARG A 520 -18.99 -2.11 17.26
N GLU A 521 -18.16 -3.14 17.20
CA GLU A 521 -16.80 -3.12 17.75
C GLU A 521 -16.01 -1.98 17.10
N LYS A 522 -15.38 -1.14 17.92
CA LYS A 522 -14.70 0.08 17.43
C LYS A 522 -13.35 -0.27 16.84
N ILE A 523 -13.36 -0.72 15.58
CA ILE A 523 -12.18 -0.78 14.71
C ILE A 523 -11.51 0.60 14.75
N LYS A 524 -10.34 0.69 15.37
CA LYS A 524 -9.55 1.94 15.42
C LYS A 524 -8.66 2.00 14.19
N TYR A 525 -8.85 3.04 13.38
CA TYR A 525 -8.00 3.28 12.22
C TYR A 525 -6.58 3.63 12.67
N GLN A 526 -5.61 2.78 12.32
CA GLN A 526 -4.19 2.98 12.52
C GLN A 526 -3.47 2.41 11.30
N TYR A 527 -2.65 3.23 10.64
CA TYR A 527 -1.86 2.82 9.49
C TYR A 527 -0.69 1.95 9.94
N ASP A 528 -0.19 1.08 9.06
CA ASP A 528 0.98 0.25 9.35
C ASP A 528 2.25 0.81 8.69
N GLU A 529 3.13 1.32 9.56
CA GLU A 529 4.47 1.84 9.26
C GLU A 529 5.40 0.79 8.64
N HIS A 530 5.16 -0.50 8.86
CA HIS A 530 5.99 -1.59 8.30
C HIS A 530 6.08 -1.50 6.77
N TYR A 531 4.98 -1.22 6.09
CA TYR A 531 4.87 -1.25 4.63
C TYR A 531 5.37 0.03 3.91
N PHE A 532 5.92 0.98 4.66
CA PHE A 532 6.64 2.14 4.11
C PHE A 532 8.16 1.86 4.16
N LEU A 533 8.80 1.72 2.99
CA LEU A 533 10.24 1.51 2.85
C LEU A 533 10.86 0.34 3.67
N PRO A 534 10.20 -0.84 3.83
CA PRO A 534 10.79 -1.98 4.52
C PRO A 534 12.08 -2.47 3.84
N ASP A 535 12.97 -3.05 4.65
CA ASP A 535 14.16 -3.73 4.13
C ASP A 535 13.75 -5.06 3.44
N PRO A 536 14.48 -5.51 2.40
CA PRO A 536 14.07 -6.69 1.62
C PRO A 536 13.91 -7.98 2.43
N ASP A 537 14.70 -8.16 3.50
CA ASP A 537 14.62 -9.36 4.37
C ASP A 537 13.39 -9.33 5.30
N ASP A 538 12.89 -8.14 5.61
CA ASP A 538 11.78 -7.90 6.53
C ASP A 538 10.43 -7.77 5.78
N PHE A 539 10.44 -7.69 4.45
CA PHE A 539 9.24 -7.44 3.63
C PHE A 539 8.36 -8.70 3.47
N ILE A 540 7.21 -8.72 4.16
CA ILE A 540 6.28 -9.86 4.21
C ILE A 540 4.92 -9.45 3.60
N LEU A 541 4.29 -10.34 2.82
CA LEU A 541 3.08 -10.12 1.99
C LEU A 541 2.19 -11.37 1.85
#